data_AF-A0A2V6K818-F1
#
_entry.id   AF-A0A2V6K818-F1
#
_cell.length_a   1.000
_cell.length_b   1.000
_cell.length_c   1.000
_cell.angle_alpha   90.00
_cell.angle_beta   90.00
_cell.angle_gamma   90.00
#
_symmetry.space_group_name_H-M   'P 1'
#
loop_
_entity.id
_entity.type
_entity.pdbx_description
1 polymer ?
#
loop_
_entity_poly.entity_id
_entity_poly.type
_entity_poly.pdbx_seq_one_letter_code
_entity_poly.pdbx_strand_id
1 'polypeptide(L)'
;MYRNSKTTLIGDALVRFSKTGDFELTVSKGPGITLLSLRQDATFAKITGAFARQGWSGPVTQAPPQLRGWLALRDRFLHAPNQKTLRYTAGNETFVFRF
;
A
#
# COMPACT_ATOMS: atom_id res chain seq x y z
N MET A 1 1.58 6.60 -7.47
CA MET A 1 1.14 5.88 -8.67
C MET A 1 1.32 4.38 -8.46
N TYR A 2 0.28 3.61 -8.75
CA TYR A 2 0.33 2.16 -8.88
C TYR A 2 -0.11 1.76 -10.29
N ARG A 3 0.45 0.68 -10.83
CA ARG A 3 -0.05 0.09 -12.08
C ARG A 3 0.18 -1.41 -12.11
N ASN A 4 -0.73 -2.11 -12.78
CA ASN A 4 -0.55 -3.46 -13.28
C ASN A 4 -1.06 -3.52 -14.74
N SER A 5 -1.19 -4.71 -15.32
CA SER A 5 -1.63 -4.87 -16.72
C SER A 5 -3.08 -4.42 -16.99
N LYS A 6 -3.92 -4.31 -15.97
CA LYS A 6 -5.36 -4.02 -16.08
C LYS A 6 -5.76 -2.68 -15.48
N THR A 7 -4.93 -2.10 -14.63
CA THR A 7 -5.33 -0.95 -13.82
C THR A 7 -4.16 -0.04 -13.54
N THR A 8 -4.40 1.26 -13.67
CA THR A 8 -3.48 2.31 -13.22
C THR A 8 -4.21 3.17 -12.19
N LEU A 9 -3.53 3.42 -11.08
CA LEU A 9 -4.00 4.26 -9.97
C LEU A 9 -3.04 5.44 -9.81
N ILE A 10 -3.57 6.64 -9.97
CA ILE A 10 -2.85 7.90 -9.76
C ILE A 10 -3.67 8.72 -8.76
N GLY A 11 -2.97 9.25 -7.76
CA GLY A 11 -3.57 10.00 -6.66
C GLY A 11 -2.52 10.37 -5.63
N ASP A 12 -2.97 11.10 -4.62
CA ASP A 12 -2.17 11.49 -3.47
C ASP A 12 -1.98 10.29 -2.55
N ALA A 13 -0.80 10.17 -1.95
CA ALA A 13 -0.48 9.10 -1.02
C ALA A 13 -0.02 9.69 0.31
N LEU A 14 -0.75 9.37 1.38
CA LEU A 14 -0.31 9.62 2.74
C LEU A 14 0.27 8.33 3.31
N VAL A 15 1.54 8.37 3.68
CA VAL A 15 2.26 7.24 4.26
C VAL A 15 2.66 7.60 5.68
N ARG A 16 2.36 6.71 6.63
CA ARG A 16 2.79 6.82 8.03
C ARG A 16 3.37 5.49 8.46
N PHE A 17 4.45 5.53 9.22
CA PHE A 17 5.01 4.35 9.84
C PHE A 17 5.68 4.71 11.16
N SER A 18 5.71 3.74 12.09
CA SER A 18 6.31 3.89 13.41
C SER A 18 7.61 3.09 13.51
N LYS A 19 8.43 3.40 14.52
CA LYS A 19 9.63 2.60 14.85
C LYS A 19 9.27 1.17 15.29
N THR A 20 8.07 0.97 15.82
CA THR A 20 7.53 -0.34 16.21
C THR A 20 7.04 -1.15 15.01
N GLY A 21 7.06 -0.56 13.81
CA GLY A 21 6.73 -1.25 12.56
C GLY A 21 5.26 -1.24 12.23
N ASP A 22 4.47 -0.33 12.79
CA ASP A 22 3.13 -0.04 12.30
C ASP A 22 3.24 0.71 10.98
N PHE A 23 2.33 0.43 10.05
CA PHE A 23 2.31 1.02 8.73
C PHE A 23 0.89 1.38 8.33
N GLU A 24 0.71 2.62 7.89
CA GLU A 24 -0.51 3.10 7.27
C GLU A 24 -0.21 3.71 5.90
N LEU A 25 -1.02 3.33 4.91
CA LEU A 25 -1.05 3.92 3.58
C LEU A 25 -2.48 4.29 3.23
N THR A 26 -2.71 5.55 2.89
CA THR A 26 -3.95 6.02 2.30
C THR A 26 -3.67 6.59 0.91
N VAL A 27 -4.40 6.11 -0.10
CA VAL A 27 -4.37 6.66 -1.46
C VAL A 27 -5.70 7.32 -1.75
N SER A 28 -5.69 8.58 -2.20
CA SER A 28 -6.89 9.37 -2.47
C SER A 28 -6.86 10.02 -3.86
N LYS A 29 -8.06 10.23 -4.43
CA LYS A 29 -8.25 11.01 -5.67
C LYS A 29 -8.86 12.36 -5.32
N GLY A 30 -8.08 13.23 -4.68
CA GLY A 30 -8.56 14.50 -4.16
C GLY A 30 -9.37 14.38 -2.86
N PRO A 31 -9.92 15.50 -2.35
CA PRO A 31 -10.57 15.57 -1.05
C PRO A 31 -11.77 14.60 -0.94
N GLY A 32 -11.82 13.83 0.14
CA GLY A 32 -12.95 12.95 0.47
C GLY A 32 -13.03 11.62 -0.30
N ILE A 33 -12.22 11.41 -1.34
CA ILE A 33 -12.25 10.18 -2.15
C ILE A 33 -11.08 9.28 -1.79
N THR A 34 -11.31 8.35 -0.86
CA THR A 34 -10.33 7.30 -0.52
C THR A 34 -10.44 6.13 -1.50
N LEU A 35 -9.37 5.88 -2.26
CA LEU A 35 -9.29 4.78 -3.21
C LEU A 35 -8.83 3.49 -2.53
N LEU A 36 -7.89 3.63 -1.58
CA LEU A 36 -7.29 2.53 -0.84
C LEU A 36 -6.85 3.02 0.53
N SER A 37 -7.17 2.25 1.56
CA SER A 37 -6.59 2.40 2.90
C SER A 37 -6.01 1.06 3.31
N LEU A 38 -4.75 1.06 3.72
CA LEU A 38 -4.01 -0.10 4.20
C LEU A 38 -3.47 0.25 5.60
N ARG A 39 -3.77 -0.62 6.55
CA ARG A 39 -3.14 -0.64 7.88
C ARG A 39 -2.51 -2.00 8.10
N GLN A 40 -1.29 -2.01 8.60
CA GLN A 40 -0.54 -3.24 8.76
C GLN A 40 0.46 -3.11 9.91
N ASP A 41 0.60 -4.18 10.69
CA ASP A 41 1.70 -4.40 11.61
C ASP A 41 2.56 -5.59 11.14
N ALA A 42 3.38 -6.16 12.02
CA ALA A 42 4.24 -7.30 11.68
C ALA A 42 3.46 -8.59 11.32
N THR A 43 2.24 -8.73 11.82
CA THR A 43 1.46 -9.98 11.78
C THR A 43 0.14 -9.85 11.03
N PHE A 44 -0.51 -8.69 11.13
CA PHE A 44 -1.87 -8.48 10.66
C PHE A 44 -1.94 -7.30 9.69
N ALA A 45 -2.85 -7.39 8.73
CA ALA A 45 -3.15 -6.29 7.83
C ALA A 45 -4.65 -6.18 7.57
N LYS A 46 -5.07 -4.95 7.29
CA LYS A 46 -6.40 -4.59 6.85
C LYS A 46 -6.28 -3.65 5.66
N ILE A 47 -6.93 -4.01 4.55
CA ILE A 47 -7.05 -3.20 3.36
C ILE A 47 -8.53 -2.95 3.04
N THR A 48 -8.88 -1.69 2.77
CA THR A 48 -10.23 -1.27 2.41
C THR A 48 -10.19 -0.22 1.29
N GLY A 49 -11.36 0.17 0.78
CA GLY A 49 -11.51 1.18 -0.26
C GLY A 49 -11.95 0.62 -1.60
N ALA A 50 -12.29 1.51 -2.54
CA ALA A 50 -12.86 1.15 -3.83
C ALA A 50 -11.97 0.19 -4.64
N PHE A 51 -10.64 0.30 -4.51
CA PHE A 51 -9.69 -0.59 -5.17
C PHE A 51 -9.60 -1.98 -4.55
N ALA A 52 -9.95 -2.12 -3.28
CA ALA A 52 -9.91 -3.39 -2.58
C ALA A 52 -11.14 -4.28 -2.87
N ARG A 53 -12.08 -3.82 -3.70
CA ARG A 53 -13.40 -4.43 -4.03
C ARG A 53 -14.24 -4.80 -2.81
N GLN A 54 -13.88 -5.85 -2.08
CA GLN A 54 -14.52 -6.29 -0.86
C GLN A 54 -13.71 -5.98 0.41
N GLY A 55 -12.53 -5.37 0.26
CA GLY A 55 -11.59 -5.24 1.37
C GLY A 55 -11.07 -6.61 1.81
N TRP A 56 -10.04 -6.61 2.63
CA TRP A 56 -9.55 -7.83 3.26
C TRP A 56 -8.92 -7.49 4.60
N SER A 57 -9.02 -8.38 5.56
CA SER A 57 -8.39 -8.25 6.87
C SER A 57 -7.97 -9.62 7.36
N GLY A 58 -6.76 -9.75 7.88
CA GLY A 58 -6.27 -11.03 8.36
C GLY A 58 -4.76 -11.05 8.59
N PRO A 59 -4.23 -12.22 8.99
CA PRO A 59 -2.80 -12.45 9.07
C PRO A 59 -2.12 -12.23 7.71
N VAL A 60 -1.01 -11.49 7.68
CA VAL A 60 -0.28 -11.14 6.45
C VAL A 60 0.10 -12.39 5.64
N THR A 61 0.42 -13.49 6.31
CA THR A 61 0.76 -14.78 5.70
C THR A 61 -0.39 -15.44 4.95
N GLN A 62 -1.64 -15.09 5.29
CA GLN A 62 -2.87 -15.60 4.67
C GLN A 62 -3.46 -14.63 3.65
N ALA A 63 -2.76 -13.54 3.34
CA ALA A 63 -3.24 -12.55 2.41
C ALA A 63 -3.44 -13.14 1.00
N PRO A 64 -4.57 -12.82 0.34
CA PRO A 64 -4.77 -13.11 -1.08
C PRO A 64 -3.55 -12.69 -1.92
N PRO A 65 -3.12 -13.50 -2.90
CA PRO A 65 -1.92 -13.22 -3.69
C PRO A 65 -1.87 -11.82 -4.30
N GLN A 66 -3.03 -11.32 -4.76
CA GLN A 66 -3.21 -9.98 -5.33
C GLN A 66 -2.96 -8.80 -4.36
N LEU A 67 -2.89 -9.06 -3.05
CA LEU A 67 -2.60 -8.04 -2.04
C LEU A 67 -1.13 -8.04 -1.62
N ARG A 68 -0.36 -9.08 -1.96
CA ARG A 68 1.02 -9.24 -1.49
C ARG A 68 1.92 -8.07 -1.90
N GLY A 69 1.74 -7.52 -3.10
CA GLY A 69 2.48 -6.33 -3.54
C GLY A 69 2.21 -5.11 -2.67
N TRP A 70 0.95 -4.89 -2.28
CA TRP A 70 0.55 -3.81 -1.36
C TRP A 70 1.12 -4.02 0.05
N LEU A 71 1.04 -5.24 0.58
CA LEU A 71 1.52 -5.56 1.93
C LEU A 71 3.05 -5.50 2.06
N ALA A 72 3.77 -5.76 0.97
CA ALA A 72 5.23 -5.64 0.93
C ALA A 72 5.73 -4.19 1.02
N LEU A 73 4.86 -3.18 0.81
CA LEU A 73 5.25 -1.78 0.90
C LEU A 73 5.72 -1.38 2.29
N ARG A 74 5.16 -1.97 3.35
CA ARG A 74 5.58 -1.72 4.73
C ARG A 74 7.09 -1.83 4.86
N ASP A 75 7.64 -2.98 4.48
CA ASP A 75 9.07 -3.23 4.65
C ASP A 75 9.89 -2.30 3.77
N ARG A 76 9.40 -1.92 2.59
CA ARG A 76 10.08 -0.95 1.72
C ARG A 76 10.18 0.42 2.37
N PHE A 77 9.12 0.90 3.01
CA PHE A 77 9.14 2.18 3.72
C PHE A 77 9.97 2.15 5.00
N LEU A 78 9.86 1.08 5.78
CA LEU A 78 10.63 0.93 7.02
C LEU A 78 12.15 0.88 6.78
N HIS A 79 12.60 0.26 5.68
CA HIS A 79 14.03 0.19 5.35
C HIS A 79 14.55 1.42 4.60
N ALA A 80 13.68 2.29 4.08
CA ALA A 80 14.07 3.45 3.29
C ALA A 80 13.30 4.74 3.67
N PRO A 81 13.30 5.13 4.95
CA PRO A 81 12.42 6.21 5.45
C PRO A 81 12.72 7.60 4.87
N ASN A 82 13.95 7.83 4.38
CA ASN A 82 14.41 9.14 3.90
C ASN A 82 14.47 9.27 2.37
N GLN A 83 13.89 8.31 1.63
CA GLN A 83 13.90 8.38 0.17
C GLN A 83 12.82 9.34 -0.36
N LYS A 84 13.25 10.31 -1.18
CA LYS A 84 12.34 11.22 -1.93
C LYS A 84 11.47 10.49 -2.96
N THR A 85 11.87 9.31 -3.37
CA THR A 85 11.11 8.49 -4.31
C THR A 85 11.27 7.02 -3.95
N LEU A 86 10.15 6.34 -3.76
CA LEU A 86 10.10 4.90 -3.59
C LEU A 86 9.55 4.27 -4.87
N ARG A 87 10.34 3.40 -5.50
CA ARG A 87 9.89 2.56 -6.62
C ARG A 87 10.03 1.11 -6.25
N TYR A 88 8.94 0.36 -6.38
CA TYR A 88 8.89 -1.06 -6.07
C TYR A 88 8.12 -1.82 -7.14
N THR A 89 8.65 -2.98 -7.55
CA THR A 89 8.00 -3.87 -8.52
C THR A 89 7.80 -5.24 -7.88
N ALA A 90 6.58 -5.75 -7.95
CA ALA A 90 6.17 -7.06 -7.43
C ALA A 90 5.45 -7.81 -8.54
N GLY A 91 6.14 -8.75 -9.22
CA GLY A 91 5.58 -9.40 -10.40
C GLY A 91 5.23 -8.39 -11.49
N ASN A 92 3.95 -8.34 -11.88
CA ASN A 92 3.45 -7.39 -12.88
C ASN A 92 2.97 -6.05 -12.27
N GLU A 93 3.08 -5.88 -10.96
CA GLU A 93 2.68 -4.67 -10.25
C GLU A 93 3.87 -3.72 -10.12
N THR A 94 3.63 -2.43 -10.34
CA THR A 94 4.64 -1.37 -10.13
C THR A 94 4.05 -0.27 -9.26
N PHE A 95 4.77 0.06 -8.20
CA PHE A 95 4.47 1.10 -7.23
C PHE A 95 5.51 2.21 -7.36
N VAL A 96 5.06 3.45 -7.43
CA VAL A 96 5.91 4.64 -7.48
C VAL A 96 5.32 5.72 -6.58
N PHE A 97 6.04 6.06 -5.52
CA PHE A 97 5.74 7.15 -4.60
C PHE A 97 6.78 8.24 -4.76
N ARG A 98 6.35 9.51 -4.75
CA ARG A 98 7.21 10.69 -4.81
C ARG A 98 6.78 11.62 -3.69
N PHE A 99 7.71 12.05 -2.86
CA PHE A 99 7.50 12.88 -1.68
C PHE A 99 8.27 14.20 -1.81
#